data_AF-A0A5C2SFT3-F1
#
_entry.id   AF-A0A5C2SFT3-F1
#
_cell.length_a   1.000
_cell.length_b   1.000
_cell.length_c   1.000
_cell.angle_alpha   90.00
_cell.angle_beta   90.00
_cell.angle_gamma   90.00
#
_symmetry.space_group_name_H-M   'P 1'
#
loop_
_entity.id
_entity.type
_entity.pdbx_description
1 polymer ?
#
loop_
_entity_poly.entity_id
_entity_poly.type
_entity_poly.pdbx_seq_one_letter_code
_entity_poly.pdbx_strand_id
1 'polypeptide(L)'
;MYFPRRRPLERLPRRMSEEDVEEEYRKKKFGTPGPIDAWLAARIGQGAHTSSSSDSDSDLDSPPASDEVRCTVQLQRVKAPDDDPESIFADPDTFVLHLTTGSHAFEPARRVVLGTYEGYPESLDAPQWAKLPAGVPVVFRASIAAVTDLLKTRCAIPEPGMDAVTALLQSLQAVSLDG
;
A
#
# COMPACT_ATOMS: atom_id res chain seq x y z
N MET A 1 -13.18 56.23 -22.42
CA MET A 1 -13.49 54.80 -22.26
C MET A 1 -13.12 54.38 -20.85
N TYR A 2 -14.09 54.00 -20.01
CA TYR A 2 -13.86 53.51 -18.64
C TYR A 2 -13.98 51.98 -18.64
N PHE A 3 -12.90 51.28 -18.29
CA PHE A 3 -12.95 49.84 -18.04
C PHE A 3 -13.34 49.60 -16.57
N PRO A 4 -14.43 48.89 -16.26
CA PRO A 4 -14.72 48.54 -14.88
C PRO A 4 -13.70 47.51 -14.40
N ARG A 5 -12.96 47.85 -13.33
CA ARG A 5 -12.09 46.92 -12.61
C ARG A 5 -12.94 45.74 -12.10
N ARG A 6 -12.65 44.53 -12.58
CA ARG A 6 -13.24 43.30 -12.05
C ARG A 6 -12.81 43.16 -10.58
N ARG A 7 -13.78 43.09 -9.66
CA ARG A 7 -13.51 42.77 -8.25
C ARG A 7 -12.92 41.35 -8.18
N PRO A 8 -11.89 41.09 -7.36
CA PRO A 8 -11.46 39.73 -7.07
C PRO A 8 -12.65 39.00 -6.46
N LEU A 9 -13.06 37.87 -7.05
CA LEU A 9 -13.96 36.95 -6.38
C LEU A 9 -13.18 36.39 -5.20
N GLU A 10 -13.47 36.90 -3.99
CA GLU A 10 -13.08 36.24 -2.75
C GLU A 10 -13.60 34.81 -2.83
N ARG A 11 -12.68 33.87 -3.06
CA ARG A 11 -13.01 32.45 -3.11
C ARG A 11 -13.56 32.10 -1.74
N LEU A 12 -14.85 31.80 -1.68
CA LEU A 12 -15.49 31.26 -0.50
C LEU A 12 -14.65 30.09 0.03
N PRO A 13 -14.45 29.98 1.35
CA PRO A 13 -13.68 28.89 1.93
C PRO A 13 -14.26 27.58 1.42
N ARG A 14 -13.44 26.78 0.73
CA ARG A 14 -13.85 25.46 0.25
C ARG A 14 -14.32 24.69 1.48
N ARG A 15 -15.55 24.19 1.46
CA ARG A 15 -15.99 23.18 2.42
C ARG A 15 -15.03 22.01 2.27
N MET A 16 -14.27 21.71 3.31
CA MET A 16 -13.43 20.51 3.34
C MET A 16 -14.35 19.30 3.18
N SER A 17 -13.91 18.33 2.39
CA SER A 17 -14.62 17.06 2.29
C SER A 17 -14.53 16.32 3.63
N GLU A 18 -15.43 15.39 3.87
CA GLU A 18 -15.40 14.53 5.06
C GLU A 18 -14.07 13.75 5.15
N GLU A 19 -13.57 13.31 3.99
CA GLU A 19 -12.26 12.67 3.83
C GLU A 19 -11.10 13.59 4.24
N ASP A 20 -11.12 14.87 3.83
CA ASP A 20 -10.10 15.85 4.21
C ASP A 20 -10.10 16.11 5.73
N VAL A 21 -11.29 16.14 6.35
CA VAL A 21 -11.46 16.35 7.80
C VAL A 21 -10.92 15.15 8.58
N GLU A 22 -11.23 13.93 8.13
CA GLU A 22 -10.72 12.70 8.72
C GLU A 22 -9.18 12.63 8.62
N GLU A 23 -8.63 12.99 7.45
CA GLU A 23 -7.19 13.02 7.23
C GLU A 23 -6.48 14.06 8.11
N GLU A 24 -7.04 15.26 8.26
CA GLU A 24 -6.48 16.29 9.13
C GLU A 24 -6.52 15.88 10.60
N TYR A 25 -7.61 15.23 11.04
CA TYR A 25 -7.73 14.67 12.38
C TYR A 25 -6.68 13.58 12.64
N ARG A 26 -6.55 12.63 11.70
CA ARG A 26 -5.58 11.53 11.79
C ARG A 26 -4.16 12.08 11.81
N LYS A 27 -3.84 13.04 10.95
CA LYS A 27 -2.53 13.72 10.95
C LYS A 27 -2.22 14.38 12.30
N LYS A 28 -3.22 14.99 12.93
CA LYS A 28 -3.08 15.65 14.23
C LYS A 28 -2.95 14.66 15.40
N LYS A 29 -3.59 13.49 15.32
CA LYS A 29 -3.65 12.50 16.41
C LYS A 29 -2.63 11.38 16.31
N PHE A 30 -2.40 10.86 15.10
CA PHE A 30 -1.59 9.68 14.80
C PHE A 30 -0.38 10.00 13.92
N GLY A 31 -0.27 11.23 13.40
CA GLY A 31 0.88 11.67 12.62
C GLY A 31 0.75 11.40 11.12
N THR A 32 1.87 11.45 10.41
CA THR A 32 1.90 11.20 8.96
C THR A 32 1.70 9.71 8.64
N PRO A 33 1.18 9.37 7.45
CA PRO A 33 1.09 7.98 7.00
C PRO A 33 2.42 7.25 7.15
N GLY A 34 2.38 5.96 7.50
CA GLY A 34 3.59 5.17 7.65
C GLY A 34 4.36 5.06 6.33
N PRO A 35 5.65 4.64 6.35
CA PRO A 35 6.44 4.48 5.13
C PRO A 35 5.78 3.58 4.09
N ILE A 36 5.08 2.52 4.52
CA ILE A 36 4.35 1.60 3.65
C ILE A 36 3.14 2.27 3.02
N ASP A 37 2.37 3.03 3.80
CA ASP A 37 1.21 3.78 3.29
C ASP A 37 1.65 4.82 2.25
N ALA A 38 2.69 5.61 2.56
CA ALA A 38 3.24 6.60 1.65
C ALA A 38 3.76 5.96 0.36
N TRP A 39 4.44 4.81 0.47
CA TRP A 39 4.95 4.06 -0.66
C TRP A 39 3.82 3.48 -1.54
N LEU A 40 2.74 2.97 -0.94
CA LEU A 40 1.57 2.47 -1.68
C LEU A 40 0.75 3.58 -2.32
N ALA A 41 0.47 4.67 -1.59
CA ALA A 41 -0.34 5.79 -2.06
C ALA A 41 0.23 6.39 -3.35
N ALA A 42 1.56 6.56 -3.41
CA ALA A 42 2.25 7.04 -4.59
C ALA A 42 2.01 6.17 -5.84
N ARG A 43 1.72 4.87 -5.68
CA ARG A 43 1.66 3.88 -6.76
C ARG A 43 0.24 3.49 -7.12
N ILE A 44 -0.65 3.44 -6.14
CA ILE A 44 -2.08 3.17 -6.38
C ILE A 44 -2.69 4.32 -7.20
N GLY A 45 -2.30 5.57 -6.93
CA GLY A 45 -2.75 6.73 -7.71
C GLY A 45 -2.16 6.85 -9.13
N GLN A 46 -1.11 6.08 -9.46
CA GLN A 46 -0.39 6.19 -10.74
C GLN A 46 -0.80 5.16 -11.80
N GLY A 47 -1.82 4.34 -11.54
CA GLY A 47 -2.29 3.32 -12.49
C GLY A 47 -2.15 1.90 -11.97
N ALA A 48 -2.38 1.67 -10.68
CA ALA A 48 -2.46 0.32 -10.17
C ALA A 48 -3.64 -0.43 -10.80
N HIS A 49 -3.36 -1.55 -11.45
CA HIS A 49 -4.38 -2.40 -12.01
C HIS A 49 -4.89 -3.34 -10.92
N THR A 50 -6.15 -3.20 -10.55
CA THR A 50 -6.86 -4.29 -9.87
C THR A 50 -7.19 -5.32 -10.94
N SER A 51 -7.00 -6.60 -10.65
CA SER A 51 -7.23 -7.70 -11.60
C SER A 51 -8.70 -7.87 -12.02
N SER A 52 -9.56 -6.89 -11.73
CA SER A 52 -11.02 -6.93 -11.88
C SER A 52 -11.58 -5.96 -12.94
N SER A 53 -10.77 -5.13 -13.60
CA SER A 53 -11.26 -4.22 -14.65
C SER A 53 -10.48 -4.39 -15.94
N SER A 54 -11.15 -4.97 -16.94
CA SER A 54 -10.79 -4.87 -18.36
C SER A 54 -10.66 -3.40 -18.75
N ASP A 55 -9.71 -3.10 -19.63
CA ASP A 55 -9.55 -1.83 -20.37
C ASP A 55 -8.65 -0.76 -19.73
N SER A 56 -7.36 -1.08 -19.55
CA SER A 56 -6.21 -0.17 -19.76
C SER A 56 -4.92 -0.98 -19.64
N ASP A 57 -4.59 -1.74 -20.68
CA ASP A 57 -3.54 -2.77 -20.65
C ASP A 57 -2.34 -2.36 -21.51
N SER A 58 -1.62 -1.30 -21.10
CA SER A 58 -0.49 -0.81 -21.91
C SER A 58 0.83 -0.63 -21.18
N ASP A 59 0.85 -0.36 -19.86
CA ASP A 59 2.12 -0.16 -19.14
C ASP A 59 2.66 -1.43 -18.48
N LEU A 60 1.83 -2.43 -18.14
CA LEU A 60 2.32 -3.67 -17.53
C LEU A 60 2.84 -4.70 -18.56
N ASP A 61 2.41 -4.61 -19.82
CA ASP A 61 2.76 -5.54 -20.90
C ASP A 61 4.11 -5.24 -21.58
N SER A 62 4.64 -4.02 -21.39
CA SER A 62 6.00 -3.70 -21.84
C SER A 62 7.04 -4.50 -21.05
N PRO A 63 8.26 -4.75 -21.52
CA PRO A 63 9.32 -5.24 -20.63
C PRO A 63 9.60 -4.19 -19.52
N PRO A 64 9.91 -4.60 -18.28
CA PRO A 64 10.40 -3.65 -17.26
C PRO A 64 11.71 -3.02 -17.72
N ALA A 65 11.94 -1.76 -17.35
CA ALA A 65 13.28 -1.17 -17.49
C ALA A 65 14.29 -1.95 -16.64
N SER A 66 15.58 -1.88 -16.97
CA SER A 66 16.63 -2.65 -16.29
C SER A 66 16.69 -2.41 -14.77
N ASP A 67 16.19 -1.26 -14.30
CA ASP A 67 16.14 -0.87 -12.90
C ASP A 67 14.73 -0.99 -12.27
N GLU A 68 13.76 -1.56 -12.98
CA GLU A 68 12.38 -1.72 -12.53
C GLU A 68 12.00 -3.17 -12.27
N VAL A 69 11.16 -3.37 -11.25
CA VAL A 69 10.57 -4.67 -10.93
C VAL A 69 9.07 -4.59 -10.83
N ARG A 70 8.40 -5.62 -11.35
CA ARG A 70 6.97 -5.82 -11.15
C ARG A 70 6.73 -6.22 -9.70
N CYS A 71 5.94 -5.42 -8.99
CA CYS A 71 5.55 -5.67 -7.61
C CYS A 71 4.08 -6.09 -7.58
N THR A 72 3.78 -7.09 -6.77
CA THR A 72 2.42 -7.51 -6.47
C THR A 72 2.21 -7.43 -4.97
N VAL A 73 1.25 -6.59 -4.56
CA VAL A 73 0.85 -6.41 -3.18
C VAL A 73 -0.50 -7.07 -2.97
N GLN A 74 -0.64 -7.87 -1.92
CA GLN A 74 -1.92 -8.50 -1.58
C GLN A 74 -2.21 -8.33 -0.09
N LEU A 75 -3.43 -7.88 0.22
CA LEU A 75 -3.93 -7.87 1.59
C LEU A 75 -4.60 -9.23 1.87
N GLN A 76 -4.18 -9.90 2.94
CA GLN A 76 -4.80 -11.11 3.46
C GLN A 76 -5.55 -10.77 4.75
N ARG A 77 -6.82 -11.13 4.83
CA ARG A 77 -7.63 -11.06 6.06
C ARG A 77 -7.69 -12.45 6.68
N VAL A 78 -7.14 -12.58 7.88
CA VAL A 78 -7.26 -13.76 8.73
C VAL A 78 -8.39 -13.48 9.70
N LYS A 79 -9.48 -14.25 9.57
CA LYS A 79 -10.59 -14.12 10.49
C LYS A 79 -10.20 -14.62 11.87
N ALA A 80 -10.59 -13.87 12.89
CA ALA A 80 -10.54 -14.37 14.25
C ALA A 80 -11.36 -15.67 14.37
N PRO A 81 -10.95 -16.62 15.24
CA PRO A 81 -11.74 -17.80 15.52
C PRO A 81 -13.13 -17.39 16.05
N ASP A 82 -14.19 -17.88 15.42
CA ASP A 82 -15.56 -17.77 15.95
C ASP A 82 -15.72 -18.84 17.05
N ASP A 83 -15.10 -18.61 18.20
CA ASP A 83 -15.09 -19.58 19.31
C ASP A 83 -16.44 -19.66 20.05
N ASP A 84 -17.33 -18.66 19.90
CA ASP A 84 -18.67 -18.69 20.48
C ASP A 84 -19.70 -17.83 19.71
N PRO A 85 -20.74 -18.42 19.09
CA PRO A 85 -21.81 -17.69 18.40
C PRO A 85 -22.73 -16.88 19.35
N GLU A 86 -22.67 -17.09 20.67
CA GLU A 86 -23.35 -16.27 21.68
C GLU A 86 -22.44 -15.17 22.27
N SER A 87 -21.16 -15.12 21.89
CA SER A 87 -20.26 -14.07 22.35
C SER A 87 -20.57 -12.74 21.67
N ILE A 88 -20.93 -11.75 22.49
CA ILE A 88 -21.07 -10.35 22.08
C ILE A 88 -19.72 -9.67 21.82
N PHE A 89 -18.61 -10.31 22.21
CA PHE A 89 -17.25 -9.84 21.98
C PHE A 89 -16.62 -10.72 20.91
N ALA A 90 -16.69 -10.24 19.66
CA ALA A 90 -15.93 -10.82 18.57
C ALA A 90 -14.48 -10.29 18.64
N ASP A 91 -13.52 -11.20 18.60
CA ASP A 91 -12.13 -10.83 18.48
C ASP A 91 -11.90 -10.14 17.11
N PRO A 92 -11.02 -9.13 17.05
CA PRO A 92 -10.77 -8.41 15.82
C PRO A 92 -10.03 -9.30 14.82
N ASP A 93 -10.31 -9.06 13.54
CA ASP A 93 -9.59 -9.75 12.48
C ASP A 93 -8.16 -9.23 12.36
N THR A 94 -7.29 -10.09 11.83
CA THR A 94 -5.91 -9.74 11.52
C THR A 94 -5.72 -9.53 10.02
N PHE A 95 -5.14 -8.41 9.65
CA PHE A 95 -4.84 -8.01 8.29
C PHE A 95 -3.33 -8.07 8.05
N VAL A 96 -2.91 -8.84 7.06
CA VAL A 96 -1.51 -9.02 6.70
C VAL A 96 -1.28 -8.52 5.27
N LEU A 97 -0.43 -7.52 5.12
CA LEU A 97 -0.01 -6.99 3.83
C LEU A 97 1.21 -7.75 3.33
N HIS A 98 1.10 -8.31 2.14
CA HIS A 98 2.16 -9.06 1.51
C HIS A 98 2.70 -8.37 0.27
N LEU A 99 4.02 -8.47 0.06
CA LEU A 99 4.71 -8.07 -1.17
C LEU A 99 5.37 -9.27 -1.82
N THR A 100 5.28 -9.33 -3.14
CA THR A 100 6.04 -10.23 -4.01
C THR A 100 6.62 -9.42 -5.17
N THR A 101 7.82 -9.77 -5.64
CA THR A 101 8.46 -9.10 -6.78
C THR A 101 8.78 -10.10 -7.89
N GLY A 102 8.71 -9.64 -9.15
CA GLY A 102 9.07 -10.40 -10.33
C GLY A 102 7.96 -11.32 -10.87
N SER A 103 8.35 -12.25 -11.75
CA SER A 103 7.47 -13.26 -12.37
C SER A 103 6.96 -14.32 -11.38
N HIS A 104 7.56 -14.41 -10.19
CA HIS A 104 7.21 -15.35 -9.13
C HIS A 104 6.11 -14.80 -8.19
N ALA A 105 5.26 -13.89 -8.66
CA ALA A 105 4.19 -13.25 -7.88
C ALA A 105 3.25 -14.23 -7.15
N PHE A 106 3.25 -15.51 -7.55
CA PHE A 106 2.42 -16.58 -6.99
C PHE A 106 3.17 -17.57 -6.09
N GLU A 107 4.48 -17.43 -5.90
CA GLU A 107 5.24 -18.33 -5.01
C GLU A 107 5.12 -17.87 -3.54
N PRO A 108 4.45 -18.63 -2.66
CA PRO A 108 4.29 -18.26 -1.25
C PRO A 108 5.63 -18.20 -0.50
N ALA A 109 6.65 -18.94 -0.95
CA ALA A 109 7.99 -18.93 -0.38
C ALA A 109 8.75 -17.60 -0.59
N ARG A 110 8.31 -16.76 -1.53
CA ARG A 110 8.92 -15.46 -1.85
C ARG A 110 8.09 -14.27 -1.36
N ARG A 111 7.06 -14.55 -0.57
CA ARG A 111 6.13 -13.56 -0.06
C ARG A 111 6.70 -12.91 1.20
N VAL A 112 6.92 -11.59 1.12
CA VAL A 112 7.38 -10.80 2.25
C VAL A 112 6.20 -10.15 2.95
N VAL A 113 6.16 -10.21 4.28
CA VAL A 113 5.17 -9.48 5.07
C VAL A 113 5.63 -8.01 5.17
N LEU A 114 4.88 -7.13 4.53
CA LEU A 114 5.06 -5.68 4.64
C LEU A 114 4.34 -5.08 5.84
N GLY A 115 3.46 -5.80 6.52
CA GLY A 115 2.84 -5.33 7.74
C GLY A 115 1.68 -6.17 8.22
N THR A 116 1.43 -6.06 9.52
CA THR A 116 0.33 -6.74 10.22
C THR A 116 -0.44 -5.68 11.00
N TYR A 117 -1.77 -5.75 10.94
CA TYR A 117 -2.68 -4.89 11.70
C TYR A 117 -3.80 -5.77 12.24
N GLU A 118 -4.04 -5.70 13.53
CA GLU A 118 -5.13 -6.37 14.21
C GLU A 118 -6.15 -5.30 14.60
N GLY A 119 -7.40 -5.42 14.13
CA GLY A 119 -8.42 -4.42 14.38
C GLY A 119 -9.50 -4.36 13.30
N TYR A 120 -10.10 -3.18 13.16
CA TYR A 120 -11.14 -2.91 12.17
C TYR A 120 -10.60 -1.97 11.09
N PRO A 121 -10.70 -2.29 9.80
CA PRO A 121 -10.13 -1.47 8.73
C PRO A 121 -10.80 -0.08 8.64
N GLU A 122 -12.03 0.06 9.15
CA GLU A 122 -12.75 1.33 9.25
C GLU A 122 -12.26 2.21 10.42
N SER A 123 -11.40 1.68 11.30
CA SER A 123 -10.89 2.43 12.44
C SER A 123 -9.98 3.58 12.00
N LEU A 124 -10.01 4.68 12.75
CA LEU A 124 -9.19 5.87 12.47
C LEU A 124 -7.69 5.65 12.70
N ASP A 125 -7.35 4.67 13.54
CA ASP A 125 -5.98 4.25 13.82
C ASP A 125 -5.48 3.16 12.86
N ALA A 126 -6.36 2.63 12.00
CA ALA A 126 -5.98 1.64 11.02
C ALA A 126 -5.02 2.25 9.98
N PRO A 127 -3.95 1.53 9.60
CA PRO A 127 -3.11 1.98 8.50
C PRO A 127 -3.93 2.01 7.20
N GLN A 128 -3.60 2.93 6.30
CA GLN A 128 -4.39 3.12 5.08
C GLN A 128 -4.39 1.85 4.22
N TRP A 129 -3.30 1.09 4.21
CA TRP A 129 -3.21 -0.18 3.50
C TRP A 129 -4.17 -1.27 4.02
N ALA A 130 -4.67 -1.18 5.26
CA ALA A 130 -5.66 -2.12 5.79
C ALA A 130 -7.04 -1.92 5.15
N LYS A 131 -7.30 -0.77 4.52
CA LYS A 131 -8.53 -0.48 3.77
C LYS A 131 -8.55 -1.08 2.36
N LEU A 132 -7.45 -1.71 1.92
CA LEU A 132 -7.39 -2.36 0.60
C LEU A 132 -8.35 -3.56 0.53
N PRO A 133 -8.88 -3.91 -0.65
CA PRO A 133 -9.72 -5.08 -0.81
C PRO A 133 -8.92 -6.36 -0.52
N ALA A 134 -9.28 -7.08 0.54
CA ALA A 134 -8.65 -8.35 0.89
C ALA A 134 -8.81 -9.38 -0.24
N GLY A 135 -7.75 -10.14 -0.52
CA GLY A 135 -7.71 -11.18 -1.55
C GLY A 135 -7.45 -10.66 -2.96
N VAL A 136 -7.61 -9.36 -3.24
CA VAL A 136 -7.35 -8.80 -4.57
C VAL A 136 -5.90 -8.32 -4.66
N PRO A 137 -5.07 -8.90 -5.56
CA PRO A 137 -3.71 -8.43 -5.75
C PRO A 137 -3.70 -7.11 -6.52
N VAL A 138 -2.91 -6.17 -6.01
CA VAL A 138 -2.61 -4.88 -6.64
C VAL A 138 -1.23 -4.98 -7.28
N VAL A 139 -1.16 -4.76 -8.58
CA VAL A 139 0.08 -4.91 -9.36
C VAL A 139 0.52 -3.55 -9.90
N PHE A 140 1.80 -3.25 -9.74
CA PHE A 140 2.43 -2.04 -10.26
C PHE A 140 3.93 -2.26 -10.49
N ARG A 141 4.60 -1.31 -11.15
CA ARG A 141 6.05 -1.28 -11.26
C ARG A 141 6.66 -0.37 -10.22
N ALA A 142 7.86 -0.72 -9.77
CA ALA A 142 8.65 0.13 -8.89
C ALA A 142 10.13 -0.04 -9.23
N SER A 143 10.90 1.03 -9.07
CA SER A 143 12.35 0.92 -9.16
C SER A 143 12.89 0.02 -8.06
N ILE A 144 13.94 -0.73 -8.38
CA ILE A 144 14.64 -1.62 -7.44
C ILE A 144 15.07 -0.84 -6.19
N ALA A 145 15.54 0.40 -6.37
CA ALA A 145 15.92 1.28 -5.26
C ALA A 145 14.75 1.55 -4.31
N ALA A 146 13.58 1.90 -4.85
CA ALA A 146 12.41 2.21 -4.01
C ALA A 146 11.86 0.98 -3.27
N VAL A 147 11.96 -0.21 -3.85
CA VAL A 147 11.60 -1.47 -3.16
C VAL A 147 12.63 -1.79 -2.09
N THR A 148 13.92 -1.63 -2.39
CA THR A 148 15.01 -1.87 -1.45
C THR A 148 14.91 -0.96 -0.22
N ASP A 149 14.61 0.32 -0.42
CA ASP A 149 14.46 1.27 0.69
C ASP A 149 13.23 0.94 1.54
N LEU A 150 12.11 0.53 0.94
CA LEU A 150 10.96 0.01 1.68
C LEU A 150 11.36 -1.20 2.54
N LEU A 151 12.04 -2.19 1.97
CA LEU A 151 12.44 -3.40 2.70
C LEU A 151 13.42 -3.09 3.84
N LYS A 152 14.35 -2.15 3.66
CA LYS A 152 15.24 -1.68 4.73
C LYS A 152 14.46 -1.04 5.89
N THR A 153 13.42 -0.25 5.62
CA THR A 153 12.57 0.31 6.69
C THR A 153 11.87 -0.79 7.49
N ARG A 154 11.57 -1.93 6.86
CA ARG A 154 11.00 -3.12 7.51
C ARG A 154 12.01 -3.91 8.33
N CYS A 155 13.25 -4.08 7.85
CA CYS A 155 14.30 -4.78 8.60
C CYS A 155 14.62 -4.15 9.97
N ALA A 156 14.21 -2.90 10.22
CA ALA A 156 14.38 -2.26 11.51
C ALA A 156 13.45 -2.82 12.61
N ILE A 157 12.46 -3.64 12.26
CA ILE A 157 11.46 -4.18 13.19
C ILE A 157 11.61 -5.72 13.23
N PRO A 158 12.03 -6.31 14.37
CA PRO A 158 12.22 -7.76 14.48
C PRO A 158 10.87 -8.49 14.47
N GLU A 159 10.51 -9.04 13.32
CA GLU A 159 9.27 -9.79 13.08
C GLU A 159 9.58 -11.15 12.42
N PRO A 160 8.70 -12.17 12.57
CA PRO A 160 8.84 -13.41 11.84
C PRO A 160 8.80 -13.17 10.33
N GLY A 161 9.73 -13.78 9.58
CA GLY A 161 9.85 -13.63 8.13
C GLY A 161 10.99 -12.72 7.65
N MET A 162 11.90 -12.30 8.55
CA MET A 162 13.12 -11.56 8.16
C MET A 162 13.97 -12.29 7.11
N ASP A 163 14.04 -13.62 7.15
CA ASP A 163 14.81 -14.40 6.17
C ASP A 163 14.29 -14.17 4.73
N ALA A 164 12.97 -14.06 4.56
CA ALA A 164 12.36 -13.77 3.27
C ALA A 164 12.65 -12.33 2.82
N VAL A 165 12.65 -11.37 3.75
CA VAL A 165 13.03 -9.98 3.49
C VAL A 165 14.49 -9.89 3.02
N THR A 166 15.40 -10.58 3.72
CA THR A 166 16.84 -10.59 3.39
C THR A 166 17.09 -11.29 2.06
N ALA A 167 16.43 -12.42 1.79
CA ALA A 167 16.52 -13.11 0.51
C ALA A 167 16.02 -12.24 -0.66
N LEU A 168 14.94 -11.48 -0.44
CA LEU A 168 14.41 -10.55 -1.42
C LEU A 168 15.37 -9.40 -1.69
N LEU A 169 15.95 -8.81 -0.63
CA LEU A 169 16.97 -7.76 -0.74
C LEU A 169 18.19 -8.23 -1.53
N GLN A 170 18.70 -9.44 -1.25
CA GLN A 170 19.82 -10.03 -1.98
C GLN A 170 19.48 -10.27 -3.46
N SER A 171 18.26 -10.75 -3.74
CA SER A 171 17.80 -10.98 -5.11
C SER A 171 17.72 -9.67 -5.91
N LEU A 172 17.20 -8.60 -5.29
CA LEU A 172 17.13 -7.27 -5.90
C LEU A 172 18.52 -6.66 -6.15
N GLN A 173 19.46 -6.86 -5.23
CA GLN A 173 20.84 -6.42 -5.40
C GLN A 173 21.56 -7.14 -6.54
N ALA A 174 21.33 -8.45 -6.70
CA ALA A 174 21.90 -9.21 -7.81
C ALA A 174 21.40 -8.68 -9.17
N VAL A 175 20.09 -8.44 -9.31
CA VAL A 175 19.50 -7.89 -10.54
C VAL A 175 20.04 -6.49 -10.85
N SER A 176 20.30 -5.66 -9.83
CA SER A 176 20.85 -4.31 -10.02
C SER A 176 22.33 -4.29 -10.44
N LEU A 177 23.08 -5.38 -10.27
CA LEU A 177 24.49 -5.47 -10.64
C LEU A 177 24.71 -6.01 -12.07
N ASP A 178 23.71 -6.70 -12.62
CA ASP A 178 23.77 -7.34 -13.94
C ASP A 178 23.19 -6.46 -15.08
N GLY A 179 22.67 -5.26 -14.77
CA GLY A 179 22.09 -4.30 -15.72
C GLY A 179 22.99 -3.09 -15.95
#